data_AF-A0A1R4GRU2-F1
#
_entry.id   AF-A0A1R4GRU2-F1
#
_cell.length_a   1.000
_cell.length_b   1.000
_cell.length_c   1.000
_cell.angle_alpha   90.00
_cell.angle_beta   90.00
_cell.angle_gamma   90.00
#
_symmetry.space_group_name_H-M   'P 1'
#
loop_
_entity.id
_entity.type
_entity.pdbx_description
1 polymer ?
#
loop_
_entity_poly.entity_id
_entity_poly.type
_entity_poly.pdbx_seq_one_letter_code
_entity_poly.pdbx_strand_id
1 'polypeptide(L)'
;MILAANEPVAAIFRSINSNPNLVPETLTVTNDRSTEAEIAAAARPILDAIYAREIEEVKALFEQRANDRRATTDVSDAARLATFGGIETLLVNFDEIVHGTVDEDTGAVIFGEEGPDTYGIVDEIMARALTSGARIIAARKNDIPGGGSLAATLRYPL
;
A
#
# COMPACT_ATOMS: atom_id res chain seq x y z
N MET A 1 -13.10 -1.80 -9.72
CA MET A 1 -14.12 -2.46 -10.57
C MET A 1 -13.61 -2.48 -12.00
N ILE A 2 -13.57 -3.65 -12.64
CA ILE A 2 -13.19 -3.82 -14.05
C ILE A 2 -14.47 -4.04 -14.86
N LEU A 3 -14.65 -3.30 -15.95
CA LEU A 3 -15.80 -3.45 -16.84
C LEU A 3 -15.50 -4.52 -17.89
N ALA A 4 -16.32 -5.56 -17.96
CA ALA A 4 -16.31 -6.53 -19.04
C ALA A 4 -17.49 -6.26 -19.98
N ALA A 5 -17.23 -5.62 -21.12
CA ALA A 5 -18.25 -5.26 -22.08
C ALA A 5 -17.64 -5.01 -23.47
N ASN A 6 -18.41 -5.32 -24.51
CA ASN A 6 -18.08 -4.94 -25.88
C ASN A 6 -18.61 -3.55 -26.22
N GLU A 7 -18.06 -2.94 -27.27
CA GLU A 7 -18.62 -1.70 -27.81
C GLU A 7 -19.95 -1.96 -28.54
N PRO A 8 -20.92 -1.01 -28.49
CA PRO A 8 -20.86 0.31 -27.87
C PRO A 8 -21.27 0.35 -26.38
N VAL A 9 -21.61 -0.80 -25.79
CA VAL A 9 -22.15 -0.88 -24.42
C VAL A 9 -21.13 -0.37 -23.40
N ALA A 10 -19.85 -0.64 -23.61
CA ALA A 10 -18.78 -0.13 -22.77
C ALA A 10 -18.75 1.41 -22.71
N ALA A 11 -18.83 2.09 -23.87
CA ALA A 11 -18.89 3.54 -23.94
C ALA A 11 -20.14 4.13 -23.26
N ILE A 12 -21.31 3.51 -23.46
CA ILE A 12 -22.57 3.95 -22.83
C ILE A 12 -22.48 3.82 -21.31
N PHE A 13 -21.99 2.68 -20.80
CA PHE A 13 -21.86 2.48 -19.36
C PHE A 13 -20.95 3.53 -18.73
N ARG A 14 -19.82 3.85 -19.37
CA ARG A 14 -18.87 4.86 -18.87
C ARG A 14 -19.43 6.29 -18.89
N SER A 15 -20.34 6.61 -19.80
CA SER A 15 -20.93 7.97 -19.86
C SER A 15 -21.93 8.25 -18.74
N ILE A 16 -22.53 7.20 -18.16
CA ILE A 16 -23.56 7.32 -17.11
C ILE A 16 -23.09 6.86 -15.73
N ASN A 17 -21.99 6.11 -15.64
CA ASN A 17 -21.51 5.56 -14.38
C ASN A 17 -20.55 6.53 -13.65
N SER A 18 -20.92 6.92 -12.44
CA SER A 18 -20.13 7.81 -11.58
C SER A 18 -19.27 7.08 -10.54
N ASN A 19 -19.09 5.75 -10.66
CA ASN A 19 -18.30 4.98 -9.69
C ASN A 19 -16.81 5.37 -9.79
N PRO A 20 -16.19 5.95 -8.74
CA PRO A 20 -14.80 6.39 -8.78
C PRO A 20 -13.81 5.23 -8.88
N ASN A 21 -14.23 4.01 -8.52
CA ASN A 21 -13.40 2.82 -8.55
C ASN A 21 -13.47 2.07 -9.89
N LEU A 22 -14.13 2.63 -10.91
CA LEU A 22 -14.12 2.06 -12.26
C LEU A 22 -12.77 2.35 -12.93
N VAL A 23 -12.06 1.30 -13.29
CA VAL A 23 -10.76 1.42 -13.94
C VAL A 23 -10.93 1.77 -15.43
N PRO A 24 -9.96 2.48 -16.04
CA PRO A 24 -10.06 2.87 -17.45
C PRO A 24 -10.01 1.68 -18.41
N GLU A 25 -9.33 0.59 -18.03
CA GLU A 25 -9.24 -0.63 -18.83
C GLU A 25 -10.60 -1.34 -18.92
N THR A 26 -10.91 -1.88 -20.10
CA THR A 26 -12.12 -2.69 -20.35
C THR A 26 -11.69 -4.09 -20.75
N LEU A 27 -12.34 -5.09 -20.19
CA LEU A 27 -12.13 -6.48 -20.55
C LEU A 27 -13.02 -6.81 -21.76
N THR A 28 -12.42 -6.76 -22.96
CA THR A 28 -13.10 -6.97 -24.25
C THR A 28 -12.97 -8.39 -24.80
N VAL A 29 -12.15 -9.23 -24.16
CA VAL A 29 -11.80 -10.58 -24.66
C VAL A 29 -12.84 -11.63 -24.25
N THR A 30 -13.65 -11.36 -23.22
CA THR A 30 -14.70 -12.27 -22.75
C THR A 30 -16.04 -11.99 -23.40
N ASN A 31 -16.85 -13.03 -23.53
CA ASN A 31 -18.23 -12.95 -24.00
C ASN A 31 -19.17 -13.63 -22.99
N ASP A 32 -20.47 -13.64 -23.30
CA ASP A 32 -21.51 -14.21 -22.43
C ASP A 32 -21.36 -15.71 -22.15
N ARG A 33 -20.47 -16.40 -22.89
CA ARG A 33 -20.17 -17.83 -22.71
C ARG A 33 -18.84 -18.07 -22.00
N SER A 34 -18.09 -17.01 -21.69
CA SER A 34 -16.85 -17.12 -20.94
C SER A 34 -17.13 -17.63 -19.53
N THR A 35 -16.32 -18.58 -19.08
CA THR A 35 -16.37 -19.08 -17.73
C THR A 35 -15.77 -18.07 -16.74
N GLU A 36 -16.10 -18.19 -15.46
CA GLU A 36 -15.50 -17.37 -14.40
C GLU A 36 -13.97 -17.46 -14.41
N ALA A 37 -13.42 -18.64 -14.70
CA ALA A 37 -11.97 -18.85 -14.79
C ALA A 37 -11.33 -18.07 -15.94
N GLU A 38 -11.97 -18.02 -17.10
CA GLU A 38 -11.48 -17.25 -18.26
C GLU A 38 -11.56 -15.74 -18.00
N ILE A 39 -12.64 -15.27 -17.36
CA ILE A 39 -12.77 -13.87 -16.96
C ILE A 39 -11.70 -13.50 -15.93
N ALA A 40 -11.48 -14.34 -14.91
CA ALA A 40 -10.45 -14.13 -13.91
C ALA A 40 -9.05 -14.09 -14.53
N ALA A 41 -8.75 -15.00 -15.46
CA ALA A 41 -7.48 -15.03 -16.18
C ALA A 41 -7.27 -13.76 -17.02
N ALA A 42 -8.30 -13.26 -17.70
CA ALA A 42 -8.22 -12.04 -18.50
C ALA A 42 -8.17 -10.76 -17.65
N ALA A 43 -8.75 -10.76 -16.44
CA ALA A 43 -8.72 -9.63 -15.52
C ALA A 43 -7.37 -9.48 -14.81
N ARG A 44 -6.62 -10.57 -14.64
CA ARG A 44 -5.39 -10.59 -13.84
C ARG A 44 -4.30 -9.63 -14.33
N PRO A 45 -3.96 -9.56 -15.63
CA PRO A 45 -2.99 -8.58 -16.13
C PRO A 45 -3.42 -7.12 -15.91
N ILE A 46 -4.73 -6.84 -15.94
CA ILE A 46 -5.27 -5.50 -15.67
C ILE A 46 -5.04 -5.15 -14.20
N LEU A 47 -5.36 -6.07 -13.28
CA LEU A 47 -5.10 -5.89 -11.85
C LEU A 47 -3.61 -5.68 -11.56
N ASP A 48 -2.74 -6.51 -12.14
CA ASP A 48 -1.29 -6.41 -11.97
C ASP A 48 -0.77 -5.03 -12.44
N ALA A 49 -1.25 -4.54 -13.58
CA ALA A 49 -0.89 -3.21 -14.08
C ALA A 49 -1.39 -2.06 -13.18
N ILE A 50 -2.61 -2.19 -12.63
CA ILE A 50 -3.16 -1.19 -11.70
C ILE A 50 -2.33 -1.15 -10.42
N TYR A 51 -2.01 -2.30 -9.83
CA TYR A 51 -1.19 -2.39 -8.63
C TYR A 51 0.21 -1.82 -8.87
N ALA A 52 0.83 -2.14 -10.00
CA ALA A 52 2.13 -1.58 -10.36
C ALA A 52 2.08 -0.05 -10.46
N ARG A 53 1.04 0.51 -11.09
CA ARG A 53 0.86 1.97 -11.18
C ARG A 53 0.66 2.60 -9.80
N GLU A 54 -0.15 1.99 -8.94
CA GLU A 54 -0.39 2.46 -7.57
C GLU A 54 0.91 2.51 -6.75
N ILE A 55 1.76 1.49 -6.87
CA ILE A 55 3.07 1.45 -6.22
C ILE A 55 3.97 2.58 -6.75
N GLU A 56 4.05 2.77 -8.07
CA GLU A 56 4.88 3.82 -8.67
C GLU A 56 4.41 5.23 -8.29
N GLU A 57 3.09 5.48 -8.26
CA GLU A 57 2.53 6.76 -7.79
C GLU A 57 2.92 7.06 -6.34
N VAL A 58 2.91 6.03 -5.50
CA VAL A 58 3.28 6.17 -4.09
C VAL A 58 4.79 6.36 -3.92
N LYS A 59 5.63 5.68 -4.70
CA LYS A 59 7.08 5.93 -4.75
C LYS A 59 7.38 7.37 -5.15
N ALA A 60 6.73 7.88 -6.19
CA ALA A 60 6.89 9.27 -6.63
C ALA A 60 6.45 10.27 -5.54
N LEU A 61 5.32 10.00 -4.86
CA LEU A 61 4.88 10.81 -3.73
C LEU A 61 5.89 10.77 -2.58
N PHE A 62 6.47 9.60 -2.28
CA PHE A 62 7.51 9.46 -1.26
C PHE A 62 8.74 10.31 -1.59
N GLU A 63 9.24 10.25 -2.83
CA GLU A 63 10.38 11.06 -3.27
C GLU A 63 10.10 12.55 -3.15
N GLN A 64 8.89 13.00 -3.53
CA GLN A 64 8.48 14.39 -3.34
C GLN A 64 8.48 14.78 -1.86
N ARG A 65 7.89 13.95 -0.99
CA ARG A 65 7.80 14.20 0.46
C ARG A 65 9.17 14.14 1.14
N ALA A 66 10.11 13.34 0.66
CA ALA A 66 11.46 13.25 1.19
C ALA A 66 12.19 14.60 1.07
N ASN A 67 12.01 15.31 -0.05
CA ASN A 67 12.58 16.65 -0.23
C ASN A 67 12.02 17.68 0.78
N ASP A 68 10.79 17.48 1.25
CA ASP A 68 10.13 18.33 2.25
C ASP A 68 10.40 17.90 3.70
N ARG A 69 11.31 16.93 3.94
CA ARG A 69 11.53 16.27 5.25
C ARG A 69 10.26 15.62 5.81
N ARG A 70 9.38 15.15 4.94
CA ARG A 70 8.09 14.52 5.26
C ARG A 70 8.04 13.05 4.86
N ALA A 71 9.18 12.38 4.86
CA ALA A 71 9.27 10.96 4.59
C ALA A 71 10.38 10.32 5.44
N THR A 72 10.21 9.05 5.82
CA THR A 72 11.24 8.27 6.52
C THR A 72 11.23 6.80 6.07
N THR A 73 12.40 6.18 6.07
CA THR A 73 12.58 4.72 5.93
C THR A 73 13.12 4.11 7.22
N ASP A 74 13.34 4.91 8.27
CA ASP A 74 13.85 4.45 9.55
C ASP A 74 12.70 3.88 10.40
N VAL A 75 12.89 2.65 10.89
CA VAL A 75 11.88 1.93 11.69
C VAL A 75 11.61 2.63 13.02
N SER A 76 12.64 3.23 13.64
CA SER A 76 12.50 3.90 14.94
C SER A 76 11.72 5.22 14.80
N ASP A 77 12.02 6.00 13.75
CA ASP A 77 11.26 7.21 13.45
C ASP A 77 9.81 6.86 13.07
N ALA A 78 9.61 5.86 12.22
CA ALA A 78 8.28 5.40 11.84
C ALA A 78 7.47 4.93 13.05
N ALA A 79 8.07 4.23 14.02
CA ALA A 79 7.38 3.81 15.24
C ALA A 79 6.91 4.97 16.11
N ARG A 80 7.77 5.97 16.32
CA ARG A 80 7.38 7.20 17.02
C ARG A 80 6.26 7.93 16.29
N LEU A 81 6.40 8.11 14.99
CA LEU A 81 5.41 8.79 14.17
C LEU A 81 4.08 8.03 14.10
N ALA A 82 4.09 6.71 14.05
CA ALA A 82 2.89 5.89 14.10
C ALA A 82 2.15 6.06 15.44
N THR A 83 2.91 6.08 16.55
CA THR A 83 2.39 6.26 17.91
C THR A 83 1.68 7.61 18.06
N PHE A 84 2.22 8.67 17.46
CA PHE A 84 1.62 10.01 17.49
C PHE A 84 0.74 10.34 16.27
N GLY A 85 0.34 9.34 15.47
CA GLY A 85 -0.54 9.52 14.31
C GLY A 85 0.02 10.42 13.21
N GLY A 86 1.34 10.54 13.11
CA GLY A 86 2.07 11.35 12.14
C GLY A 86 2.21 10.72 10.75
N ILE A 87 1.87 9.44 10.59
CA ILE A 87 1.97 8.74 9.30
C ILE A 87 0.75 9.05 8.42
N GLU A 88 1.01 9.45 7.18
CA GLU A 88 0.00 9.65 6.13
C GLU A 88 -0.18 8.37 5.31
N THR A 89 0.92 7.84 4.76
CA THR A 89 0.95 6.56 4.02
C THR A 89 2.13 5.73 4.48
N LEU A 90 1.93 4.42 4.65
CA LEU A 90 2.96 3.45 5.02
C LEU A 90 3.05 2.35 3.96
N LEU A 91 4.23 2.18 3.37
CA LEU A 91 4.59 1.00 2.60
C LEU A 91 5.31 0.02 3.53
N VAL A 92 4.89 -1.23 3.49
CA VAL A 92 5.41 -2.30 4.35
C VAL A 92 5.91 -3.44 3.49
N ASN A 93 7.15 -3.89 3.76
CA ASN A 93 7.66 -5.13 3.21
C ASN A 93 6.96 -6.32 3.90
N PHE A 94 6.15 -7.08 3.16
CA PHE A 94 5.42 -8.23 3.72
C PHE A 94 6.26 -9.51 3.82
N ASP A 95 7.46 -9.53 3.22
CA ASP A 95 8.35 -10.70 3.20
C ASP A 95 9.34 -10.73 4.39
N GLU A 96 9.31 -9.73 5.27
CA GLU A 96 10.29 -9.57 6.35
C GLU A 96 9.61 -9.30 7.69
N ILE A 97 10.13 -9.93 8.75
CA ILE A 97 9.71 -9.69 10.12
C ILE A 97 10.91 -9.13 10.89
N VAL A 98 10.75 -7.93 11.44
CA VAL A 98 11.75 -7.28 12.29
C VAL A 98 11.31 -7.46 13.75
N HIS A 99 12.05 -8.27 14.50
CA HIS A 99 11.69 -8.61 15.89
C HIS A 99 12.14 -7.53 16.88
N GLY A 100 11.30 -7.29 17.89
CA GLY A 100 11.60 -6.43 19.02
C GLY A 100 10.33 -5.98 19.73
N THR A 101 10.39 -4.80 20.35
CA THR A 101 9.26 -4.17 21.03
C THR A 101 9.19 -2.69 20.73
N VAL A 102 7.99 -2.12 20.85
CA VAL A 102 7.69 -0.70 20.71
C VAL A 102 6.99 -0.22 21.97
N ASP A 103 7.60 0.74 22.66
CA ASP A 103 7.00 1.39 23.83
C ASP A 103 5.64 2.03 23.48
N GLU A 104 4.62 1.77 24.28
CA GLU A 104 3.23 2.17 23.98
C GLU A 104 3.04 3.69 24.00
N ASP A 105 3.73 4.39 24.90
CA ASP A 105 3.55 5.83 25.12
C ASP A 105 4.46 6.69 24.23
N THR A 106 5.69 6.22 23.99
CA THR A 106 6.72 7.01 23.31
C THR A 106 6.99 6.54 21.88
N GLY A 107 6.63 5.31 21.53
CA GLY A 107 6.99 4.68 20.27
C GLY A 107 8.48 4.32 20.15
N ALA A 108 9.22 4.28 21.27
CA ALA A 108 10.63 3.88 21.27
C ALA A 108 10.77 2.38 20.92
N VAL A 109 11.66 2.09 19.97
CA VAL A 109 11.90 0.72 19.49
C VAL A 109 13.09 0.10 20.23
N ILE A 110 12.92 -1.14 20.68
CA ILE A 110 13.99 -2.00 21.15
C ILE A 110 14.05 -3.22 20.24
N PHE A 111 15.09 -3.31 19.41
CA PHE A 111 15.31 -4.46 18.54
C PHE A 111 15.74 -5.69 19.35
N GLY A 112 15.29 -6.87 18.93
CA GLY A 112 15.59 -8.14 19.59
C GLY A 112 15.57 -9.32 18.63
N GLU A 113 15.89 -10.50 19.16
CA GLU A 113 15.72 -11.77 18.45
C GLU A 113 14.30 -12.30 18.61
N GLU A 114 13.90 -13.26 17.78
CA GLU A 114 12.61 -13.94 17.92
C GLU A 114 12.51 -14.63 19.30
N GLY A 115 11.45 -14.32 20.03
CA GLY A 115 11.20 -14.86 21.35
C GLY A 115 9.83 -14.48 21.90
N PRO A 116 9.43 -15.05 23.06
CA PRO A 116 8.09 -14.88 23.63
C PRO A 116 7.76 -13.44 24.02
N ASP A 117 8.77 -12.60 24.26
CA ASP A 117 8.63 -11.21 24.69
C ASP A 117 8.82 -10.20 23.54
N THR A 118 8.99 -10.69 22.30
CA THR A 118 9.21 -9.86 21.10
C THR A 118 8.12 -10.10 20.07
N TYR A 119 7.85 -9.09 19.25
CA TYR A 119 6.91 -9.16 18.15
C TYR A 119 7.45 -8.45 16.90
N GLY A 120 6.71 -8.54 15.80
CA GLY A 120 7.02 -7.81 14.57
C GLY A 120 6.85 -6.30 14.79
N ILE A 121 7.95 -5.57 14.90
CA ILE A 121 7.94 -4.11 15.07
C ILE A 121 7.17 -3.46 13.92
N VAL A 122 7.39 -3.94 12.69
CA VAL A 122 6.74 -3.40 11.50
C VAL A 122 5.23 -3.63 11.52
N ASP A 123 4.78 -4.78 12.05
CA ASP A 123 3.35 -5.09 12.21
C ASP A 123 2.71 -4.18 13.26
N GLU A 124 3.41 -3.90 14.36
CA GLU A 124 2.97 -2.96 15.38
C GLU A 124 2.87 -1.52 14.85
N ILE A 125 3.87 -1.09 14.06
CA ILE A 125 3.83 0.21 13.36
C ILE A 125 2.61 0.28 12.42
N MET A 126 2.35 -0.79 11.65
CA MET A 126 1.20 -0.88 10.76
C MET A 126 -0.12 -0.78 11.54
N ALA A 127 -0.25 -1.49 12.67
CA ALA A 127 -1.45 -1.46 13.51
C ALA A 127 -1.72 -0.04 14.05
N ARG A 128 -0.69 0.64 14.58
CA ARG A 128 -0.79 2.02 15.08
C ARG A 128 -1.12 3.01 13.95
N ALA A 129 -0.45 2.91 12.82
CA ALA A 129 -0.68 3.75 11.65
C ALA A 129 -2.13 3.59 11.13
N LEU A 130 -2.61 2.35 11.00
CA LEU A 130 -3.97 2.04 10.57
C LEU A 130 -5.00 2.63 11.53
N THR A 131 -4.79 2.50 12.84
CA THR A 131 -5.66 3.07 13.89
C THR A 131 -5.75 4.59 13.79
N SER A 132 -4.66 5.25 13.41
CA SER A 132 -4.62 6.71 13.20
C SER A 132 -5.20 7.17 11.85
N GLY A 133 -5.66 6.25 10.99
CA GLY A 133 -6.21 6.53 9.67
C GLY A 133 -5.17 6.68 8.56
N ALA A 134 -3.96 6.14 8.73
CA ALA A 134 -2.97 6.09 7.65
C ALA A 134 -3.40 5.11 6.55
N ARG A 135 -3.01 5.40 5.31
CA ARG A 135 -3.13 4.44 4.20
C ARG A 135 -1.98 3.44 4.27
N ILE A 136 -2.29 2.14 4.25
CA ILE A 136 -1.27 1.08 4.29
C ILE A 136 -1.21 0.36 2.94
N ILE A 137 0.01 0.11 2.45
CA ILE A 137 0.27 -0.59 1.20
C ILE A 137 1.31 -1.68 1.46
N ALA A 138 0.93 -2.94 1.26
CA ALA A 138 1.87 -4.06 1.28
C ALA A 138 2.62 -4.09 -0.06
N ALA A 139 3.95 -4.09 -0.01
CA ALA A 139 4.80 -4.07 -1.19
C ALA A 139 5.98 -5.03 -1.01
N ARG A 140 6.60 -5.47 -2.11
CA ARG A 140 7.82 -6.27 -2.04
C ARG A 140 9.00 -5.38 -1.68
N LYS A 141 10.08 -5.95 -1.17
CA LYS A 141 11.32 -5.20 -0.86
C LYS A 141 11.80 -4.28 -1.99
N ASN A 142 11.74 -4.74 -3.25
CA ASN A 142 12.15 -3.95 -4.41
C ASN A 142 11.21 -2.76 -4.71
N ASP A 143 10.01 -2.79 -4.13
CA ASP A 143 9.00 -1.75 -4.26
C ASP A 143 9.00 -0.76 -3.09
N ILE A 144 9.78 -1.02 -2.03
CA ILE A 144 9.96 -0.08 -0.92
C ILE A 144 11.02 0.95 -1.30
N PRO A 145 10.72 2.26 -1.27
CA PRO A 145 11.74 3.30 -1.35
C PRO A 145 12.87 3.07 -0.34
N GLY A 146 14.12 3.05 -0.82
CA GLY A 146 15.29 2.75 0.01
C GLY A 146 15.52 1.26 0.32
N GLY A 147 14.62 0.37 -0.10
CA GLY A 147 14.79 -1.09 0.01
C GLY A 147 14.82 -1.64 1.44
N GLY A 148 14.30 -0.87 2.41
CA GLY A 148 14.18 -1.28 3.80
C GLY A 148 12.92 -2.10 4.09
N SER A 149 12.64 -2.32 5.37
CA SER A 149 11.44 -3.05 5.81
C SER A 149 10.16 -2.20 5.70
N LEU A 150 10.29 -0.87 5.67
CA LEU A 150 9.18 0.06 5.50
C LEU A 150 9.62 1.38 4.86
N ALA A 151 8.65 2.13 4.36
CA ALA A 151 8.79 3.53 3.97
C ALA A 151 7.50 4.27 4.33
N ALA A 152 7.61 5.44 4.97
CA ALA A 152 6.47 6.22 5.42
C ALA A 152 6.51 7.65 4.87
N THR A 153 5.37 8.16 4.42
CA THR A 153 5.14 9.59 4.21
C THR A 153 4.40 10.17 5.42
N LEU A 154 4.68 11.43 5.72
CA LEU A 154 4.30 12.05 6.99
C LEU A 154 3.34 13.21 6.79
N ARG A 155 2.41 13.35 7.75
CA ARG A 155 1.44 14.45 7.84
C ARG A 155 2.13 15.78 8.15
N TYR A 156 3.26 15.75 8.84
CA TYR A 156 4.08 16.91 9.20
C TYR A 156 5.58 16.57 9.04
N PRO A 157 6.46 17.57 8.90
CA PRO A 157 7.91 17.35 8.78
C PRO A 157 8.53 16.79 10.06
N LEU A 158 9.64 16.05 9.89
CA LEU A 158 10.57 15.63 10.95
C LEU A 158 11.39 16.79 11.53
#